data_AF-A0A4U1IEN1-F1
#
_entry.id   AF-A0A4U1IEN1-F1
#
_cell.length_a   1.000
_cell.length_b   1.000
_cell.length_c   1.000
_cell.angle_alpha   90.00
_cell.angle_beta   90.00
_cell.angle_gamma   90.00
#
_symmetry.space_group_name_H-M   'P 1'
#
loop_
_entity.id
_entity.type
_entity.pdbx_description
1 polymer ?
#
loop_
_entity_poly.entity_id
_entity_poly.type
_entity_poly.pdbx_seq_one_letter_code
_entity_poly.pdbx_strand_id
1 'polypeptide(L)'
;MDGRFSGALPRAASVAFFHLVIAAARVANAEPNDDAALDLAKKAIEADYLGTKFAEAEKKLKQALTLCGPKSCSNKVVARLHRDLGVVYAGGMNKVEDGKAEFVAALKADPDITLDPDLTSEEIETVFKDAKAAAGIGGTPEASPSPTPAPGPVAPAPAQGDLVHTPPREQTVMTPVPLYTELPDGVEVTKVVLQYRPFGASAWKTLEMQKVEKGYGAEVPCLDVGSVTGQLKYFIQAFDKDNNAVAFAGTRKEPLNVEIKLQIEGASPSLPGKPPPARCSEAADCPPGLLGCPKPGEEKTCPEGEVCDKPPEAPSLARKNWVTLGLQQDFLGLSGTTGTCSGGNEYTCFSGDDYYEAIPYAKSGGELAGGLAAATTRIFVGYERVFGKNFTAGLRAGFVFRGGPQAPGGAAFVPIHAEARAAYWFGADPFGSAGFRPFVTLGGGLAQVDASVKVTVYNTEQDFLADKRLVLDAWKKSGLVFIAAGGGAMYAIRPNTGPLAEVRLIQLFGASGTALSATFGYSHGF
;
A
#
# COMPACT_ATOMS: atom_id res chain seq x y z
N MET A 1 59.11 0.84 -75.97
CA MET A 1 58.28 2.00 -76.30
C MET A 1 57.01 1.85 -75.48
N ASP A 2 56.77 2.84 -74.62
CA ASP A 2 55.51 3.29 -74.01
C ASP A 2 54.68 2.24 -73.24
N GLY A 3 54.27 2.41 -71.98
CA GLY A 3 54.08 3.63 -71.19
C GLY A 3 52.69 3.56 -70.54
N ARG A 4 52.65 3.25 -69.24
CA ARG A 4 51.64 3.62 -68.22
C ARG A 4 50.15 3.23 -68.41
N PHE A 5 49.58 2.53 -67.42
CA PHE A 5 48.84 3.09 -66.26
C PHE A 5 47.86 2.06 -65.66
N SER A 6 47.86 1.97 -64.31
CA SER A 6 46.78 1.62 -63.37
C SER A 6 45.86 0.44 -63.66
N GLY A 7 45.62 -0.50 -62.76
CA GLY A 7 45.65 -0.45 -61.31
C GLY A 7 44.58 -1.42 -60.82
N ALA A 8 44.93 -2.26 -59.85
CA ALA A 8 44.26 -3.50 -59.48
C ALA A 8 42.82 -3.37 -58.94
N LEU A 9 41.98 -4.37 -59.21
CA LEU A 9 40.80 -4.71 -58.40
C LEU A 9 41.09 -5.97 -57.56
N PRO A 10 40.95 -5.94 -56.22
CA PRO A 10 41.02 -7.12 -55.38
C PRO A 10 39.63 -7.68 -55.00
N ARG A 11 39.63 -9.01 -54.90
CA ARG A 11 38.95 -9.89 -53.93
C ARG A 11 37.67 -9.43 -53.22
N ALA A 12 36.67 -10.31 -53.36
CA ALA A 12 35.42 -10.41 -52.63
C ALA A 12 35.55 -10.22 -51.11
N ALA A 13 34.63 -9.42 -50.56
CA ALA A 13 34.28 -9.38 -49.15
C ALA A 13 32.75 -9.41 -49.02
N SER A 14 32.26 -10.30 -48.15
CA SER A 14 30.86 -10.52 -47.82
C SER A 14 30.15 -9.23 -47.39
N VAL A 15 29.04 -8.91 -48.03
CA VAL A 15 28.10 -7.87 -47.58
C VAL A 15 27.13 -8.51 -46.59
N ALA A 16 27.35 -8.26 -45.30
CA ALA A 16 26.33 -8.43 -44.27
C ALA A 16 25.33 -7.27 -44.40
N PHE A 17 24.14 -7.55 -44.91
CA PHE A 17 23.06 -6.57 -45.01
C PHE A 17 22.39 -6.43 -43.64
N PHE A 18 22.83 -5.46 -42.84
CA PHE A 18 22.14 -5.01 -41.63
C PHE A 18 20.85 -4.32 -42.06
N HIS A 19 19.71 -5.03 -42.06
CA HIS A 19 18.39 -4.39 -42.12
C HIS A 19 18.06 -3.82 -40.73
N LEU A 20 18.30 -2.52 -40.59
CA LEU A 20 17.75 -1.69 -39.52
C LEU A 20 16.23 -1.62 -39.71
N VAL A 21 15.48 -2.51 -39.05
CA VAL A 21 14.02 -2.37 -38.93
C VAL A 21 13.76 -1.26 -37.92
N ILE A 22 13.44 -0.07 -38.42
CA ILE A 22 12.88 1.02 -37.62
C ILE A 22 11.48 0.57 -37.20
N ALA A 23 11.39 -0.05 -36.03
CA ALA A 23 10.12 -0.23 -35.34
C ALA A 23 9.62 1.17 -34.94
N ALA A 24 8.60 1.67 -35.63
CA ALA A 24 7.81 2.77 -35.13
C ALA A 24 7.13 2.29 -33.83
N ALA A 25 7.77 2.53 -32.70
CA ALA A 25 7.11 2.50 -31.41
C ALA A 25 5.90 3.44 -31.55
N ARG A 26 4.69 2.90 -31.38
CA ARG A 26 3.56 3.74 -30.99
C ARG A 26 3.90 4.25 -29.61
N VAL A 27 4.58 5.40 -29.57
CA VAL A 27 4.60 6.25 -28.38
C VAL A 27 3.13 6.41 -28.02
N ALA A 28 2.72 5.92 -26.85
CA ALA A 28 1.53 6.45 -26.21
C ALA A 28 1.84 7.93 -26.03
N ASN A 29 1.46 8.74 -27.02
CA ASN A 29 1.66 10.17 -26.95
C ASN A 29 0.82 10.61 -25.76
N ALA A 30 1.49 10.91 -24.65
CA ALA A 30 0.98 11.89 -23.72
C ALA A 30 0.56 13.08 -24.58
N GLU A 31 -0.66 13.57 -24.40
CA GLU A 31 -1.10 14.74 -25.14
C GLU A 31 -0.09 15.87 -24.85
N PRO A 32 0.20 16.73 -25.84
CA PRO A 32 1.44 17.52 -25.87
C PRO A 32 1.67 18.41 -24.64
N ASN A 33 0.62 18.69 -23.87
CA ASN A 33 0.69 19.52 -22.67
C ASN A 33 0.46 18.78 -21.34
N ASP A 34 0.27 17.46 -21.33
CA ASP A 34 -0.02 16.68 -20.12
C ASP A 34 1.04 16.88 -19.04
N ASP A 35 2.32 16.71 -19.37
CA ASP A 35 3.43 16.85 -18.41
C ASP A 35 3.56 18.28 -17.88
N ALA A 36 3.38 19.28 -18.75
CA ALA A 36 3.45 20.69 -18.37
C ALA A 36 2.28 21.11 -17.47
N ALA A 37 1.08 20.58 -17.72
CA ALA A 37 -0.09 20.81 -16.89
C ALA A 37 0.03 20.11 -15.53
N LEU A 38 0.58 18.89 -15.50
CA LEU A 38 0.83 18.15 -14.26
C LEU A 38 1.93 18.77 -13.39
N ASP A 39 2.98 19.35 -13.99
CA ASP A 39 4.01 20.09 -13.23
C ASP A 39 3.44 21.35 -12.56
N LEU A 40 2.55 22.07 -13.26
CA LEU A 40 1.81 23.19 -12.68
C LEU A 40 0.88 22.75 -11.55
N ALA A 41 0.16 21.64 -11.73
CA ALA A 41 -0.70 21.05 -10.71
C ALA A 41 0.10 20.63 -9.46
N LYS A 42 1.26 20.00 -9.66
CA LYS A 42 2.16 19.60 -8.57
C LYS A 42 2.63 20.81 -7.77
N LYS A 43 3.08 21.88 -8.42
CA LYS A 43 3.48 23.13 -7.74
C LYS A 43 2.30 23.76 -7.01
N ALA A 44 1.13 23.81 -7.65
CA ALA A 44 -0.08 24.35 -7.04
C ALA A 44 -0.47 23.59 -5.77
N ILE A 45 -0.36 22.27 -5.75
CA ILE A 45 -0.73 21.45 -4.59
C ILE A 45 0.38 21.40 -3.54
N GLU A 46 1.58 20.93 -3.92
CA GLU A 46 2.64 20.64 -2.96
C GLU A 46 3.31 21.91 -2.39
N ALA A 47 3.42 22.98 -3.18
CA ALA A 47 4.08 24.21 -2.77
C ALA A 47 3.10 25.29 -2.32
N ASP A 48 1.99 25.49 -3.05
CA ASP A 48 1.06 26.58 -2.77
C ASP A 48 -0.08 26.16 -1.84
N TYR A 49 -0.84 25.11 -2.15
CA TYR A 49 -1.98 24.66 -1.33
C TYR A 49 -1.51 24.18 0.05
N LEU A 50 -0.53 23.27 0.12
CA LEU A 50 0.08 22.86 1.39
C LEU A 50 0.89 23.97 2.07
N GLY A 51 1.32 24.96 1.28
CA GLY A 51 1.92 26.21 1.75
C GLY A 51 0.91 27.26 2.22
N THR A 52 -0.39 26.94 2.25
CA THR A 52 -1.52 27.84 2.58
C THR A 52 -1.62 29.10 1.70
N LYS A 53 -1.13 29.03 0.46
CA LYS A 53 -1.17 30.07 -0.58
C LYS A 53 -2.26 29.76 -1.61
N PHE A 54 -3.51 29.70 -1.16
CA PHE A 54 -4.62 29.17 -1.97
C PHE A 54 -4.91 29.97 -3.26
N ALA A 55 -4.73 31.29 -3.25
CA ALA A 55 -4.87 32.11 -4.45
C ALA A 55 -3.82 31.80 -5.53
N GLU A 56 -2.60 31.44 -5.11
CA GLU A 56 -1.53 31.04 -6.04
C GLU A 56 -1.75 29.62 -6.57
N ALA A 57 -2.29 28.72 -5.73
CA ALA A 57 -2.71 27.38 -6.15
C ALA A 57 -3.85 27.45 -7.18
N GLU A 58 -4.89 28.25 -6.91
CA GLU A 58 -5.99 28.50 -7.85
C GLU A 58 -5.46 29.01 -9.19
N LYS A 59 -4.60 30.03 -9.15
CA LYS A 59 -4.03 30.63 -10.37
C LYS A 59 -3.27 29.61 -11.21
N LYS A 60 -2.43 28.78 -10.59
CA LYS A 60 -1.64 27.76 -11.29
C LYS A 60 -2.50 26.63 -11.86
N LEU A 61 -3.53 26.19 -11.14
CA LEU A 61 -4.46 25.17 -11.64
C LEU A 61 -5.31 25.71 -12.80
N LYS A 62 -5.77 26.96 -12.74
CA LYS A 62 -6.44 27.63 -13.87
C LYS A 62 -5.52 27.81 -15.08
N GLN A 63 -4.25 28.14 -14.85
CA GLN A 63 -3.24 28.20 -15.90
C GLN A 63 -3.03 26.83 -16.56
N ALA A 64 -2.97 25.75 -15.77
CA ALA A 64 -2.88 24.38 -16.27
C ALA A 64 -4.12 23.98 -17.10
N LEU A 65 -5.33 24.32 -16.64
CA LEU A 65 -6.57 24.09 -17.41
C LEU A 65 -6.59 24.90 -18.72
N THR A 66 -6.11 26.15 -18.69
CA THR A 66 -5.99 26.98 -19.90
C THR A 66 -4.97 26.40 -20.89
N LEU A 67 -3.86 25.86 -20.40
CA LEU A 67 -2.84 25.18 -21.20
C LEU A 67 -3.40 23.91 -21.86
N CYS A 68 -4.30 23.20 -21.17
CA CYS A 68 -4.95 22.01 -21.70
C CYS A 68 -5.96 22.29 -22.81
N GLY A 69 -6.67 23.42 -22.78
CA GLY A 69 -7.68 23.76 -23.80
C GLY A 69 -8.70 22.62 -24.04
N PRO A 70 -9.36 22.55 -25.20
CA PRO A 70 -10.36 21.52 -25.46
C PRO A 70 -9.80 20.14 -25.85
N LYS A 71 -8.53 20.04 -26.28
CA LYS A 71 -7.93 18.79 -26.81
C LYS A 71 -6.41 18.65 -26.61
N SER A 72 -5.76 19.49 -25.81
CA SER A 72 -4.30 19.48 -25.66
C SER A 72 -3.80 18.70 -24.44
N CYS A 73 -4.72 18.21 -23.60
CA CYS A 73 -4.45 17.30 -22.50
C CYS A 73 -5.40 16.10 -22.54
N SER A 74 -4.98 14.97 -21.97
CA SER A 74 -5.82 13.80 -21.81
C SER A 74 -6.94 14.04 -20.79
N ASN A 75 -8.07 13.35 -20.98
CA ASN A 75 -9.24 13.46 -20.08
C ASN A 75 -8.88 13.17 -18.61
N LYS A 76 -7.93 12.27 -18.36
CA LYS A 76 -7.44 11.95 -17.00
C LYS A 76 -6.69 13.12 -16.37
N VAL A 77 -5.87 13.83 -17.15
CA VAL A 77 -5.16 15.03 -16.66
C VAL A 77 -6.14 16.16 -16.41
N VAL A 78 -7.08 16.40 -17.34
CA VAL A 78 -8.14 17.40 -17.17
C VAL A 78 -8.99 17.10 -15.92
N ALA A 79 -9.37 15.84 -15.72
CA ALA A 79 -10.11 15.40 -14.53
C ALA A 79 -9.33 15.65 -13.23
N ARG A 80 -8.03 15.33 -13.22
CA ARG A 80 -7.14 15.58 -12.08
C ARG A 80 -7.03 17.07 -11.76
N LEU A 81 -6.89 17.93 -12.76
CA LEU A 81 -6.79 19.38 -12.58
C LEU A 81 -8.08 19.96 -11.97
N HIS A 82 -9.24 19.55 -12.48
CA HIS A 82 -10.53 19.95 -11.93
C HIS A 82 -10.74 19.42 -10.51
N ARG A 83 -10.34 18.18 -10.21
CA ARG A 83 -10.36 17.63 -8.85
C ARG A 83 -9.49 18.46 -7.91
N ASP A 84 -8.25 18.74 -8.29
CA ASP A 84 -7.30 19.49 -7.47
C ASP A 84 -7.78 20.94 -7.25
N LEU A 85 -8.41 21.56 -8.26
CA LEU A 85 -9.03 22.88 -8.13
C LEU A 85 -10.28 22.85 -7.24
N GLY A 86 -11.07 21.78 -7.30
CA GLY A 86 -12.19 21.54 -6.39
C GLY A 86 -11.75 21.44 -4.94
N VAL A 87 -10.63 20.77 -4.67
CA VAL A 87 -9.97 20.70 -3.35
C VAL A 87 -9.49 22.07 -2.88
N VAL A 88 -8.89 22.88 -3.77
CA VAL A 88 -8.46 24.25 -3.44
C VAL A 88 -9.67 25.12 -3.08
N TYR A 89 -10.76 25.02 -3.83
CA TYR A 89 -11.95 25.82 -3.57
C TYR A 89 -12.71 25.39 -2.32
N ALA A 90 -13.03 24.11 -2.20
CA ALA A 90 -13.77 23.59 -1.05
C ALA A 90 -12.91 23.66 0.22
N GLY A 91 -11.68 23.13 0.18
CA GLY A 91 -10.84 23.00 1.38
C GLY A 91 -9.92 24.18 1.70
N GLY A 92 -9.51 24.96 0.69
CA GLY A 92 -8.56 26.06 0.88
C GLY A 92 -9.19 27.46 0.93
N MET A 93 -10.27 27.67 0.17
CA MET A 93 -10.87 28.99 -0.02
C MET A 93 -12.30 29.11 0.54
N ASN A 94 -12.86 28.03 1.09
CA ASN A 94 -14.23 27.95 1.58
C ASN A 94 -15.28 28.37 0.52
N LYS A 95 -15.00 28.04 -0.75
CA LYS A 95 -15.87 28.29 -1.90
C LYS A 95 -16.52 26.97 -2.34
N VAL A 96 -17.45 26.51 -1.52
CA VAL A 96 -18.04 25.16 -1.63
C VAL A 96 -18.76 24.93 -2.97
N GLU A 97 -19.56 25.90 -3.43
CA GLU A 97 -20.29 25.77 -4.70
C GLU A 97 -19.34 25.76 -5.92
N ASP A 98 -18.29 26.58 -5.89
CA ASP A 98 -17.25 26.57 -6.92
C ASP A 98 -16.51 25.21 -6.90
N GLY A 99 -16.16 24.72 -5.71
CA GLY A 99 -15.53 23.40 -5.56
C GLY A 99 -16.38 22.26 -6.08
N LYS A 100 -17.70 22.28 -5.82
CA LYS A 100 -18.66 21.31 -6.36
C LYS A 100 -18.72 21.36 -7.89
N ALA A 101 -18.74 22.54 -8.48
CA ALA A 101 -18.75 22.71 -9.94
C ALA A 101 -17.50 22.10 -10.58
N GLU A 102 -16.33 22.32 -9.96
CA GLU A 102 -15.06 21.73 -10.40
C GLU A 102 -15.05 20.21 -10.25
N PHE A 103 -15.58 19.66 -9.15
CA PHE A 103 -15.71 18.21 -9.01
C PHE A 103 -16.66 17.59 -10.04
N VAL A 104 -17.76 18.25 -10.39
CA VAL A 104 -18.65 17.81 -11.47
C VAL A 104 -17.90 17.82 -12.81
N ALA A 105 -17.08 18.83 -13.08
CA ALA A 105 -16.25 18.89 -14.28
C ALA A 105 -15.21 17.76 -14.30
N ALA A 106 -14.59 17.46 -13.15
CA ALA A 106 -13.66 16.33 -13.00
C ALA A 106 -14.32 15.00 -13.34
N LEU A 107 -15.50 14.74 -12.76
CA LEU A 107 -16.27 13.50 -12.94
C LEU A 107 -16.83 13.35 -14.36
N LYS A 108 -17.10 14.45 -15.06
CA LYS A 108 -17.48 14.43 -16.48
C LYS A 108 -16.30 14.09 -17.39
N ALA A 109 -15.08 14.49 -17.01
CA ALA A 109 -13.87 14.18 -17.76
C ALA A 109 -13.38 12.74 -17.47
N ASP A 110 -13.44 12.29 -16.23
CA ASP A 110 -13.14 10.91 -15.81
C ASP A 110 -14.12 10.44 -14.73
N PRO A 111 -15.09 9.56 -15.07
CA PRO A 111 -16.07 9.04 -14.12
C PRO A 111 -15.47 8.25 -12.95
N ASP A 112 -14.25 7.70 -13.13
CA ASP A 112 -13.57 6.88 -12.13
C ASP A 112 -12.63 7.71 -11.23
N ILE A 113 -12.57 9.04 -11.41
CA ILE A 113 -11.70 9.90 -10.62
C ILE A 113 -12.04 9.81 -9.12
N THR A 114 -11.00 9.65 -8.30
CA THR A 114 -11.12 9.64 -6.84
C THR A 114 -10.40 10.83 -6.24
N LEU A 115 -10.86 11.25 -5.06
CA LEU A 115 -10.15 12.20 -4.22
C LEU A 115 -8.80 11.61 -3.77
N ASP A 116 -7.83 12.49 -3.57
CA ASP A 116 -6.54 12.15 -2.97
C ASP A 116 -6.69 12.14 -1.43
N PRO A 117 -6.48 11.00 -0.74
CA PRO A 117 -6.66 10.90 0.71
C PRO A 117 -5.80 11.90 1.50
N ASP A 118 -4.67 12.34 0.95
CA ASP A 118 -3.75 13.28 1.63
C ASP A 118 -4.21 14.74 1.56
N LEU A 119 -5.18 15.04 0.68
CA LEU A 119 -5.71 16.39 0.43
C LEU A 119 -7.19 16.54 0.80
N THR A 120 -7.76 15.54 1.44
CA THR A 120 -9.20 15.40 1.65
C THR A 120 -9.58 15.57 3.11
N SER A 121 -10.68 16.29 3.35
CA SER A 121 -11.36 16.44 4.64
C SER A 121 -12.82 15.99 4.50
N GLU A 122 -13.53 15.75 5.60
CA GLU A 122 -14.96 15.36 5.57
C GLU A 122 -15.83 16.35 4.75
N GLU A 123 -15.48 17.63 4.78
CA GLU A 123 -16.13 18.67 3.97
C GLU A 123 -15.91 18.43 2.47
N ILE A 124 -14.66 18.21 2.05
CA ILE A 124 -14.32 17.93 0.66
C ILE A 124 -15.00 16.64 0.16
N GLU A 125 -15.03 15.59 1.00
CA GLU A 125 -15.71 14.34 0.67
C GLU A 125 -17.22 14.54 0.43
N THR A 126 -17.85 15.35 1.27
CA THR A 126 -19.27 15.67 1.15
C THR A 126 -19.55 16.40 -0.16
N VAL A 127 -18.75 17.41 -0.48
CA VAL A 127 -18.90 18.19 -1.73
C VAL A 127 -18.65 17.33 -2.97
N PHE A 128 -17.68 16.40 -2.91
CA PHE A 128 -17.40 15.48 -4.00
C PHE A 128 -18.51 14.43 -4.20
N LYS A 129 -19.11 13.95 -3.11
CA LYS A 129 -20.27 13.05 -3.17
C LYS A 129 -21.48 13.73 -3.80
N ASP A 130 -21.75 14.97 -3.41
CA ASP A 130 -22.79 15.79 -4.02
C ASP A 130 -22.53 16.04 -5.51
N ALA A 131 -21.26 16.23 -5.89
CA ALA A 131 -20.86 16.33 -7.28
C ALA A 131 -21.09 15.03 -8.06
N LYS A 132 -20.84 13.85 -7.47
CA LYS A 132 -21.18 12.54 -8.07
C LYS A 132 -22.67 12.41 -8.36
N ALA A 133 -23.51 12.79 -7.40
CA ALA A 133 -24.96 12.81 -7.58
C ALA A 133 -25.38 13.79 -8.70
N ALA A 134 -24.81 14.99 -8.72
CA ALA A 134 -25.07 15.99 -9.75
C ALA A 134 -24.56 15.59 -11.16
N ALA A 135 -23.52 14.75 -11.24
CA ALA A 135 -22.99 14.20 -12.48
C ALA A 135 -23.79 12.99 -13.00
N GLY A 136 -24.82 12.53 -12.29
CA GLY A 136 -25.61 11.34 -12.66
C GLY A 136 -24.87 10.01 -12.43
N ILE A 137 -23.77 10.04 -11.68
CA ILE A 137 -22.97 8.87 -11.29
C ILE A 137 -23.49 8.43 -9.91
N GLY A 138 -24.69 7.84 -9.88
CA GLY A 138 -25.39 7.45 -8.66
C GLY A 138 -25.93 6.02 -8.69
N GLY A 139 -25.19 5.09 -8.07
CA GLY A 139 -25.62 3.75 -7.69
C GLY A 139 -25.13 3.42 -6.26
N THR A 140 -25.94 2.72 -5.48
CA THR A 140 -25.92 2.52 -4.01
C THR A 140 -24.66 1.81 -3.43
N PRO A 141 -24.42 1.93 -2.10
CA PRO A 141 -23.09 2.01 -1.48
C PRO A 141 -22.48 0.68 -1.04
N GLU A 142 -21.15 0.58 -1.07
CA GLU A 142 -20.40 -0.38 -0.26
C GLU A 142 -19.81 0.36 0.96
N ALA A 143 -20.16 -0.14 2.15
CA ALA A 143 -19.80 0.43 3.43
C ALA A 143 -18.54 -0.22 4.00
N SER A 144 -17.66 0.58 4.59
CA SER A 144 -16.91 0.24 5.81
C SER A 144 -16.38 1.54 6.46
N PRO A 145 -16.13 1.57 7.78
CA PRO A 145 -16.97 2.29 8.73
C PRO A 145 -16.38 3.62 9.21
N SER A 146 -17.25 4.52 9.64
CA SER A 146 -16.90 5.75 10.39
C SER A 146 -16.27 5.43 11.76
N PRO A 147 -15.64 6.43 12.41
CA PRO A 147 -16.43 7.31 13.27
C PRO A 147 -16.15 8.81 13.07
N THR A 148 -17.25 9.56 12.92
CA THR A 148 -17.43 11.01 13.13
C THR A 148 -17.76 11.18 14.65
N PRO A 149 -17.49 12.30 15.38
CA PRO A 149 -17.97 13.64 14.99
C PRO A 149 -17.08 14.89 15.22
N ALA A 150 -17.31 15.85 14.31
CA ALA A 150 -17.15 17.33 14.24
C ALA A 150 -17.10 18.12 15.59
N PRO A 151 -16.73 19.44 15.69
CA PRO A 151 -16.82 20.53 14.68
C PRO A 151 -15.64 21.56 14.63
N GLY A 152 -15.69 22.51 13.67
CA GLY A 152 -14.72 23.61 13.45
C GLY A 152 -14.70 24.68 14.57
N PRO A 153 -13.86 25.74 14.50
CA PRO A 153 -14.30 26.99 13.83
C PRO A 153 -13.22 28.00 13.34
N VAL A 154 -13.75 29.05 12.69
CA VAL A 154 -13.48 30.51 12.83
C VAL A 154 -12.05 30.97 13.16
N ALA A 155 -11.47 31.76 12.27
CA ALA A 155 -10.27 32.54 12.58
C ALA A 155 -10.54 33.58 13.68
N PRO A 156 -9.61 33.71 14.63
CA PRO A 156 -9.08 35.04 14.92
C PRO A 156 -7.54 35.05 15.04
N ALA A 157 -6.93 36.11 14.52
CA ALA A 157 -5.73 36.84 14.99
C ALA A 157 -4.43 36.06 15.37
N PRO A 158 -3.24 36.65 15.21
CA PRO A 158 -1.98 35.91 15.32
C PRO A 158 -1.71 35.56 16.80
N ALA A 159 -1.76 34.27 17.15
CA ALA A 159 -1.27 33.80 18.44
C ALA A 159 0.23 33.50 18.32
N GLN A 160 1.03 34.29 19.04
CA GLN A 160 2.40 33.94 19.40
C GLN A 160 2.42 32.50 19.92
N GLY A 161 3.38 31.69 19.43
CA GLY A 161 3.73 30.47 20.15
C GLY A 161 4.16 30.83 21.56
N ASP A 162 3.96 29.90 22.50
CA ASP A 162 4.79 29.67 23.69
C ASP A 162 3.99 28.88 24.74
N LEU A 163 3.42 27.73 24.35
CA LEU A 163 3.20 26.70 25.37
C LEU A 163 4.56 26.43 26.03
N VAL A 164 4.63 26.56 27.36
CA VAL A 164 5.88 26.32 28.08
C VAL A 164 6.10 24.81 28.08
N HIS A 165 7.04 24.36 27.28
CA HIS A 165 7.31 22.94 27.06
C HIS A 165 8.81 22.70 26.92
N THR A 166 9.31 21.71 27.65
CA THR A 166 10.69 21.24 27.55
C THR A 166 10.69 19.85 26.92
N PRO A 167 11.12 19.71 25.65
CA PRO A 167 11.20 18.41 25.00
C PRO A 167 12.14 17.45 25.73
N PRO A 168 11.70 16.22 26.05
CA PRO A 168 12.62 15.18 26.46
C PRO A 168 13.64 14.93 25.35
N ARG A 169 14.92 14.88 25.70
CA ARG A 169 15.98 14.63 24.70
C ARG A 169 15.92 13.22 24.15
N GLU A 170 15.71 12.25 25.04
CA GLU A 170 15.76 10.83 24.72
C GLU A 170 14.82 10.01 25.62
N GLN A 171 14.41 8.84 25.11
CA GLN A 171 13.69 7.83 25.86
C GLN A 171 14.11 6.43 25.37
N THR A 172 13.96 5.43 26.22
CA THR A 172 14.23 4.04 25.86
C THR A 172 13.11 3.41 25.03
N VAL A 173 13.46 2.48 24.15
CA VAL A 173 12.49 1.62 23.46
C VAL A 173 11.57 0.91 24.45
N MET A 174 10.32 0.66 24.04
CA MET A 174 9.30 0.00 24.85
C MET A 174 9.02 0.70 26.19
N THR A 175 9.19 2.02 26.27
CA THR A 175 8.88 2.81 27.46
C THR A 175 7.98 3.98 27.06
N PRO A 176 6.88 4.25 27.78
CA PRO A 176 6.04 5.42 27.49
C PRO A 176 6.86 6.71 27.45
N VAL A 177 6.51 7.65 26.57
CA VAL A 177 7.18 8.96 26.50
C VAL A 177 6.27 10.00 27.18
N PRO A 178 6.59 10.42 28.42
CA PRO A 178 5.81 11.45 29.10
C PRO A 178 6.15 12.83 28.53
N LEU A 179 5.12 13.57 28.14
CA LEU A 179 5.20 14.92 27.60
C LEU A 179 4.31 15.83 28.43
N TYR A 180 4.89 16.93 28.91
CA TYR A 180 4.23 17.89 29.79
C TYR A 180 4.35 19.31 29.26
N THR A 181 3.29 20.10 29.38
CA THR A 181 3.31 21.52 29.02
C THR A 181 2.50 22.36 29.99
N GLU A 182 2.90 23.61 30.19
CA GLU A 182 2.14 24.60 30.96
C GLU A 182 1.52 25.65 30.03
N LEU A 183 0.35 26.13 30.44
CA LEU A 183 -0.33 27.20 29.73
C LEU A 183 0.35 28.54 30.05
N PRO A 184 0.39 29.49 29.09
CA PRO A 184 0.77 30.86 29.38
C PRO A 184 -0.22 31.50 30.36
N ASP A 185 0.25 32.46 31.15
CA ASP A 185 -0.61 33.20 32.08
C ASP A 185 -1.77 33.89 31.34
N GLY A 186 -2.99 33.69 31.84
CA GLY A 186 -4.21 34.33 31.31
C GLY A 186 -4.86 33.63 30.11
N VAL A 187 -4.39 32.45 29.69
CA VAL A 187 -5.00 31.69 28.59
C VAL A 187 -6.00 30.66 29.12
N GLU A 188 -7.28 30.81 28.77
CA GLU A 188 -8.32 29.82 29.04
C GLU A 188 -8.41 28.80 27.90
N VAL A 189 -8.28 27.51 28.22
CA VAL A 189 -8.35 26.42 27.25
C VAL A 189 -9.34 25.36 27.73
N THR A 190 -10.02 24.69 26.81
CA THR A 190 -10.94 23.58 27.11
C THR A 190 -10.31 22.21 26.91
N LYS A 191 -9.34 22.10 25.99
CA LYS A 191 -8.56 20.86 25.78
C LYS A 191 -7.16 21.16 25.28
N VAL A 192 -6.23 20.28 25.63
CA VAL A 192 -4.85 20.30 25.12
C VAL A 192 -4.60 18.96 24.43
N VAL A 193 -4.07 19.01 23.21
CA VAL A 193 -3.92 17.85 22.34
C VAL A 193 -2.47 17.69 21.92
N LEU A 194 -1.96 16.47 22.09
CA LEU A 194 -0.69 16.00 21.58
C LEU A 194 -0.91 15.29 20.24
N GLN A 195 -0.24 15.74 19.19
CA GLN A 195 -0.13 15.00 17.94
C GLN A 195 1.28 14.43 17.81
N TYR A 196 1.41 13.13 17.58
CA TYR A 196 2.71 12.45 17.50
C TYR A 196 2.76 11.46 16.35
N ARG A 197 3.96 11.21 15.84
CA ARG A 197 4.25 10.23 14.80
C ARG A 197 5.43 9.37 15.24
N PRO A 198 5.18 8.10 15.59
CA PRO A 198 6.23 7.14 15.87
C PRO A 198 7.25 7.01 14.74
N PHE A 199 8.45 6.55 15.08
CA PHE A 199 9.46 6.27 14.08
C PHE A 199 8.99 5.20 13.10
N GLY A 200 9.09 5.47 11.80
CA GLY A 200 8.62 4.57 10.73
C GLY A 200 7.11 4.62 10.44
N ALA A 201 6.30 5.33 11.25
CA ALA A 201 4.88 5.51 10.96
C ALA A 201 4.66 6.58 9.87
N SER A 202 3.74 6.31 8.95
CA SER A 202 3.30 7.27 7.92
C SER A 202 2.26 8.26 8.44
N ALA A 203 1.41 7.84 9.39
CA ALA A 203 0.31 8.62 9.93
C ALA A 203 0.64 9.27 11.30
N TRP A 204 0.11 10.47 11.52
CA TRP A 204 0.11 11.13 12.83
C TRP A 204 -1.05 10.59 13.68
N LYS A 205 -0.81 10.43 14.98
CA LYS A 205 -1.79 10.01 15.98
C LYS A 205 -2.07 11.16 16.94
N THR A 206 -3.25 11.16 17.54
CA THR A 206 -3.74 12.24 18.40
C THR A 206 -4.03 11.70 19.80
N LEU A 207 -3.58 12.41 20.84
CA LEU A 207 -3.88 12.13 22.24
C LEU A 207 -4.32 13.40 22.96
N GLU A 208 -5.39 13.31 23.74
CA GLU A 208 -5.79 14.39 24.62
C GLU A 208 -4.95 14.36 25.91
N MET A 209 -4.30 15.49 26.21
CA MET A 209 -3.48 15.65 27.40
C MET A 209 -4.35 15.91 28.62
N GLN A 210 -4.02 15.27 29.73
CA GLN A 210 -4.77 15.36 30.99
C GLN A 210 -4.15 16.40 31.90
N LYS A 211 -4.97 17.06 32.73
CA LYS A 211 -4.47 18.04 33.70
C LYS A 211 -3.55 17.35 34.72
N VAL A 212 -2.32 17.86 34.87
CA VAL A 212 -1.29 17.35 35.79
C VAL A 212 -0.67 18.55 36.50
N GLU A 213 -0.82 18.62 37.81
CA GLU A 213 -0.37 19.76 38.62
C GLU A 213 -0.79 21.13 38.04
N LYS A 214 0.15 21.92 37.52
CA LYS A 214 -0.06 23.27 36.98
C LYS A 214 -0.30 23.29 35.47
N GLY A 215 -0.17 22.15 34.79
CA GLY A 215 -0.23 22.06 33.34
C GLY A 215 -0.98 20.83 32.85
N TYR A 216 -0.56 20.34 31.68
CA TYR A 216 -1.17 19.21 30.99
C TYR A 216 -0.09 18.20 30.62
N GLY A 217 -0.36 16.92 30.88
CA GLY A 217 0.54 15.81 30.63
C GLY A 217 -0.14 14.69 29.83
N ALA A 218 0.60 14.08 28.92
CA ALA A 218 0.23 12.83 28.26
C ALA A 218 1.45 11.91 28.17
N GLU A 219 1.21 10.61 28.13
CA GLU A 219 2.24 9.61 27.86
C GLU A 219 1.97 9.00 26.48
N VAL A 220 2.94 9.11 25.57
CA VAL A 220 2.86 8.39 24.30
C VAL A 220 2.88 6.89 24.62
N PRO A 221 1.94 6.09 24.07
CA PRO A 221 1.77 4.72 24.48
C PRO A 221 3.01 3.92 24.17
N CYS A 222 3.38 3.09 25.12
CA CYS A 222 4.56 2.25 25.07
C CYS A 222 4.70 1.41 23.79
N LEU A 223 3.59 0.84 23.32
CA LEU A 223 3.54 0.03 22.10
C LEU A 223 3.73 0.88 20.83
N ASP A 224 3.39 2.16 20.90
CA ASP A 224 3.62 3.10 19.80
C ASP A 224 5.07 3.61 19.78
N VAL A 225 5.75 3.63 20.93
CA VAL A 225 7.21 3.84 20.97
C VAL A 225 7.94 2.64 20.35
N GLY A 226 7.45 1.43 20.63
CA GLY A 226 7.91 0.20 19.98
C GLY A 226 9.34 -0.21 20.38
N SER A 227 9.85 -1.25 19.72
CA SER A 227 11.15 -1.86 20.00
C SER A 227 12.31 -1.34 19.13
N VAL A 228 12.05 -0.36 18.26
CA VAL A 228 13.00 0.14 17.26
C VAL A 228 13.50 1.53 17.64
N THR A 229 14.80 1.78 17.48
CA THR A 229 15.41 3.08 17.71
C THR A 229 15.11 4.06 16.59
N GLY A 230 14.87 5.32 16.91
CA GLY A 230 14.63 6.38 15.92
C GLY A 230 13.99 7.62 16.53
N GLN A 231 13.50 8.52 15.68
CA GLN A 231 12.91 9.78 16.15
C GLN A 231 11.39 9.68 16.27
N LEU A 232 10.89 9.88 17.48
CA LEU A 232 9.47 10.20 17.71
C LEU A 232 9.27 11.69 17.43
N LYS A 233 8.39 12.02 16.48
CA LYS A 233 8.05 13.41 16.13
C LYS A 233 6.74 13.80 16.80
N TYR A 234 6.60 15.01 17.32
CA TYR A 234 5.36 15.47 17.93
C TYR A 234 5.20 17.00 17.92
N PHE A 235 3.98 17.47 18.17
CA PHE A 235 3.66 18.85 18.50
C PHE A 235 2.42 18.91 19.39
N ILE A 236 2.25 20.00 20.12
CA ILE A 236 1.16 20.18 21.09
C ILE A 236 0.34 21.41 20.70
N GLN A 237 -0.98 21.32 20.82
CA GLN A 237 -1.90 22.43 20.59
C GLN A 237 -2.92 22.52 21.72
N ALA A 238 -3.18 23.73 22.19
CA ALA A 238 -4.23 24.02 23.15
C ALA A 238 -5.40 24.74 22.45
N PHE A 239 -6.62 24.35 22.78
CA PHE A 239 -7.84 24.82 22.13
C PHE A 239 -8.77 25.52 23.12
N ASP A 240 -9.42 26.59 22.68
CA ASP A 240 -10.48 27.27 23.44
C ASP A 240 -11.82 26.51 23.37
N LYS A 241 -12.88 27.10 23.94
CA LYS A 241 -14.24 26.51 23.95
C LYS A 241 -14.89 26.38 22.59
N ASP A 242 -14.43 27.17 21.62
CA ASP A 242 -14.95 27.14 20.27
C ASP A 242 -14.18 26.08 19.44
N ASN A 243 -13.03 25.59 19.91
CA ASN A 243 -12.06 24.73 19.19
C ASN A 243 -11.07 25.51 18.31
N ASN A 244 -10.81 26.78 18.61
CA ASN A 244 -9.70 27.50 18.00
C ASN A 244 -8.39 27.16 18.71
N ALA A 245 -7.32 26.94 17.95
CA ALA A 245 -5.99 26.76 18.53
C ALA A 245 -5.47 28.09 19.07
N VAL A 246 -5.31 28.20 20.39
CA VAL A 246 -4.92 29.45 21.07
C VAL A 246 -3.47 29.45 21.55
N ALA A 247 -2.84 28.28 21.66
CA ALA A 247 -1.40 28.14 21.96
C ALA A 247 -0.85 26.83 21.38
N PHE A 248 0.45 26.77 21.10
CA PHE A 248 1.11 25.57 20.56
C PHE A 248 2.58 25.44 20.98
N ALA A 249 3.12 24.22 20.90
CA ALA A 249 4.53 23.90 20.98
C ALA A 249 4.92 22.99 19.80
N GLY A 250 5.72 23.53 18.87
CA GLY A 250 6.02 22.89 17.59
C GLY A 250 4.84 22.92 16.59
N THR A 251 5.10 22.50 15.35
CA THR A 251 4.06 22.37 14.31
C THR A 251 4.26 21.10 13.50
N ARG A 252 3.29 20.75 12.65
CA ARG A 252 3.45 19.61 11.74
C ARG A 252 4.61 19.78 10.73
N LYS A 253 4.96 21.02 10.37
CA LYS A 253 6.10 21.34 9.48
C LYS A 253 7.42 21.37 10.22
N GLU A 254 7.41 21.85 11.47
CA GLU A 254 8.56 21.90 12.37
C GLU A 254 8.24 21.17 13.68
N PRO A 255 8.24 19.83 13.67
CA PRO A 255 7.89 19.06 14.85
C PRO A 255 9.03 19.00 15.86
N LEU A 256 8.66 18.90 17.13
CA LEU A 256 9.56 18.55 18.22
C LEU A 256 9.92 17.06 18.13
N ASN A 257 11.08 16.69 18.64
CA ASN A 257 11.61 15.34 18.48
C ASN A 257 12.10 14.79 19.83
N VAL A 258 11.82 13.51 20.09
CA VAL A 258 12.44 12.71 21.15
C VAL A 258 13.22 11.57 20.51
N GLU A 259 14.48 11.40 20.90
CA GLU A 259 15.32 10.32 20.39
C GLU A 259 15.04 9.00 21.14
N ILE A 260 14.50 8.00 20.45
CA ILE A 260 14.23 6.68 21.01
C ILE A 260 15.47 5.80 20.86
N LYS A 261 16.07 5.38 21.97
CA LYS A 261 17.33 4.61 22.04
C LYS A 261 17.16 3.28 22.77
N LEU A 262 18.13 2.38 22.62
CA LEU A 262 18.19 1.14 23.42
C LEU A 262 18.59 1.41 24.87
N GLN A 263 19.47 2.39 25.08
CA GLN A 263 19.95 2.88 26.36
C GLN A 263 20.09 4.39 26.26
N ILE A 264 19.81 5.09 27.37
CA ILE A 264 19.91 6.55 27.47
C ILE A 264 20.99 6.90 28.49
N GLU A 265 21.64 8.05 28.30
CA GLU A 265 22.71 8.54 29.18
C GLU A 265 22.15 9.53 30.22
N GLY A 266 21.02 10.18 29.91
CA GLY A 266 20.31 11.09 30.81
C GLY A 266 19.30 10.40 31.73
N ALA A 267 18.74 11.19 32.66
CA ALA A 267 17.64 10.74 33.51
C ALA A 267 16.39 10.44 32.67
N SER A 268 15.68 9.36 33.01
CA SER A 268 14.44 8.99 32.33
C SER A 268 13.40 10.10 32.46
N PRO A 269 12.74 10.50 31.37
CA PRO A 269 11.70 11.53 31.41
C PRO A 269 10.54 11.10 32.33
N SER A 270 9.92 12.04 33.03
CA SER A 270 8.72 11.80 33.84
C SER A 270 7.77 12.99 33.78
N LEU A 271 6.49 12.75 34.09
CA LEU A 271 5.55 13.84 34.34
C LEU A 271 5.82 14.48 35.72
N PRO A 272 5.47 15.76 35.93
CA PRO A 272 5.57 16.39 37.24
C PRO A 272 4.85 15.59 38.33
N GLY A 273 5.49 15.44 39.49
CA GLY A 273 4.94 14.69 40.63
C GLY A 273 4.85 13.18 40.45
N LYS A 274 5.29 12.61 39.32
CA LYS A 274 5.25 11.17 39.05
C LYS A 274 6.65 10.58 38.81
N PRO A 275 6.89 9.32 39.23
CA PRO A 275 8.10 8.62 38.85
C PRO A 275 8.16 8.40 37.32
N PRO A 276 9.35 8.23 36.72
CA PRO A 276 9.48 7.87 35.32
C PRO A 276 8.67 6.61 35.00
N PRO A 277 7.99 6.56 33.84
CA PRO A 277 7.19 5.41 33.47
C PRO A 277 8.10 4.20 33.28
N ALA A 278 7.65 3.05 33.78
CA ALA A 278 8.36 1.80 33.59
C ALA A 278 8.31 1.39 32.12
N ARG A 279 9.39 0.74 31.66
CA ARG A 279 9.38 0.00 30.40
C ARG A 279 8.26 -1.03 30.47
N CYS A 280 7.45 -1.13 29.43
CA CYS A 280 6.38 -2.12 29.44
C CYS A 280 6.97 -3.51 29.37
N SER A 281 6.48 -4.37 30.26
CA SER A 281 6.58 -5.80 30.09
C SER A 281 5.84 -6.17 28.80
N GLU A 282 6.46 -6.97 27.94
CA GLU A 282 5.65 -7.82 27.09
C GLU A 282 4.72 -8.64 28.01
N ALA A 283 3.55 -9.07 27.54
CA ALA A 283 2.75 -10.07 28.27
C ALA A 283 3.53 -11.39 28.54
N ALA A 284 4.76 -11.50 28.03
CA ALA A 284 5.73 -12.55 28.26
C ALA A 284 6.69 -12.31 29.47
N ASP A 285 6.71 -11.13 30.10
CA ASP A 285 7.70 -10.76 31.13
C ASP A 285 7.06 -10.42 32.49
N CYS A 286 6.12 -11.24 32.99
CA CYS A 286 5.67 -11.13 34.39
C CYS A 286 6.61 -11.96 35.30
N PRO A 287 7.45 -11.35 36.16
CA PRO A 287 8.29 -12.08 37.08
C PRO A 287 7.41 -12.73 38.16
N PRO A 288 7.69 -13.97 38.58
CA PRO A 288 6.91 -14.64 39.61
C PRO A 288 6.96 -13.87 40.93
N GLY A 289 5.81 -13.42 41.45
CA GLY A 289 5.70 -12.89 42.83
C GLY A 289 4.70 -11.76 43.09
N LEU A 290 4.10 -11.11 42.08
CA LEU A 290 3.10 -10.06 42.34
C LEU A 290 1.70 -10.64 42.59
N LEU A 291 0.99 -10.08 43.58
CA LEU A 291 -0.38 -10.47 43.96
C LEU A 291 -1.33 -10.31 42.77
N GLY A 292 -1.73 -11.44 42.15
CA GLY A 292 -2.68 -11.49 41.03
C GLY A 292 -2.44 -12.59 39.98
N CYS A 293 -1.28 -13.25 39.97
CA CYS A 293 -0.96 -14.31 39.00
C CYS A 293 -1.19 -15.73 39.57
N PRO A 294 -1.64 -16.71 38.76
CA PRO A 294 -1.75 -18.11 39.19
C PRO A 294 -0.36 -18.74 39.41
N LYS A 295 -0.18 -19.44 40.54
CA LYS A 295 1.10 -20.05 40.95
C LYS A 295 1.36 -21.38 40.24
N PRO A 296 2.57 -21.61 39.70
CA PRO A 296 3.10 -22.94 39.50
C PRO A 296 4.33 -23.20 40.41
N GLY A 297 4.26 -24.29 41.17
CA GLY A 297 5.40 -25.15 41.55
C GLY A 297 6.47 -24.57 42.48
N GLU A 298 6.58 -25.14 43.67
CA GLU A 298 7.70 -24.97 44.59
C GLU A 298 9.05 -25.24 43.91
N GLU A 299 10.00 -24.30 44.02
CA GLU A 299 11.42 -24.65 43.95
C GLU A 299 12.24 -23.80 44.94
N LYS A 300 13.24 -24.47 45.51
CA LYS A 300 13.86 -24.23 46.81
C LYS A 300 14.78 -23.00 46.82
N THR A 301 14.71 -22.24 47.91
CA THR A 301 15.64 -21.16 48.26
C THR A 301 17.07 -21.69 48.37
N CYS A 302 18.02 -21.07 47.66
CA CYS A 302 19.45 -21.21 47.97
C CYS A 302 19.85 -20.13 49.01
N PRO A 303 20.59 -20.50 50.07
CA PRO A 303 21.04 -19.56 51.07
C PRO A 303 22.19 -18.68 50.55
N GLU A 304 22.29 -17.50 51.16
CA GLU A 304 23.14 -16.37 50.81
C GLU A 304 24.64 -16.71 50.90
N GLY A 305 25.37 -16.59 49.79
CA GLY A 305 26.85 -16.69 49.80
C GLY A 305 27.56 -17.19 48.54
N GLU A 306 26.86 -17.79 47.58
CA GLU A 306 27.48 -18.22 46.30
C GLU A 306 26.97 -17.40 45.12
N VAL A 307 27.91 -16.88 44.32
CA VAL A 307 27.63 -16.26 43.03
C VAL A 307 26.98 -17.32 42.16
N CYS A 308 25.69 -17.12 41.84
CA CYS A 308 25.04 -17.91 40.82
C CYS A 308 25.72 -17.58 39.49
N ASP A 309 26.62 -18.45 39.04
CA ASP A 309 27.01 -18.47 37.64
C ASP A 309 25.73 -18.50 36.82
N LYS A 310 25.52 -17.46 36.03
CA LYS A 310 24.40 -17.35 35.09
C LYS A 310 24.40 -18.66 34.29
N PRO A 311 23.34 -19.49 34.36
CA PRO A 311 23.34 -20.70 33.56
C PRO A 311 23.52 -20.27 32.10
N PRO A 312 24.38 -20.96 31.34
CA PRO A 312 24.57 -20.62 29.94
C PRO A 312 23.18 -20.67 29.29
N GLU A 313 22.79 -19.56 28.67
CA GLU A 313 21.54 -19.44 27.92
C GLU A 313 21.51 -20.63 26.96
N ALA A 314 20.60 -21.58 27.21
CA ALA A 314 20.52 -22.78 26.41
C ALA A 314 20.32 -22.33 24.96
N PRO A 315 21.18 -22.74 24.01
CA PRO A 315 21.04 -22.29 22.63
C PRO A 315 19.65 -22.70 22.17
N SER A 316 18.80 -21.74 21.80
CA SER A 316 17.53 -22.08 21.19
C SER A 316 17.88 -22.88 19.95
N LEU A 317 17.56 -24.17 19.98
CA LEU A 317 17.63 -25.04 18.80
C LEU A 317 16.46 -24.68 17.88
N ALA A 318 16.25 -23.38 17.64
CA ALA A 318 15.32 -22.87 16.66
C ALA A 318 15.74 -23.47 15.32
N ARG A 319 14.87 -24.34 14.81
CA ARG A 319 15.10 -25.04 13.55
C ARG A 319 15.25 -23.98 12.47
N LYS A 320 16.47 -23.87 11.94
CA LYS A 320 16.82 -22.78 11.05
C LYS A 320 16.31 -23.00 9.63
N ASN A 321 16.00 -24.24 9.26
CA ASN A 321 15.60 -24.57 7.91
C ASN A 321 14.20 -25.15 7.93
N TRP A 322 13.36 -24.69 7.01
CA TRP A 322 11.96 -25.07 6.88
C TRP A 322 11.68 -25.48 5.45
N VAL A 323 10.97 -26.59 5.28
CA VAL A 323 10.46 -27.04 3.99
C VAL A 323 8.94 -27.04 4.03
N THR A 324 8.33 -26.54 2.96
CA THR A 324 6.88 -26.44 2.83
C THR A 324 6.42 -27.13 1.56
N LEU A 325 5.40 -27.98 1.64
CA LEU A 325 4.66 -28.45 0.47
C LEU A 325 3.32 -27.71 0.44
N GLY A 326 2.96 -27.12 -0.71
CA GLY A 326 1.76 -26.30 -0.80
C GLY A 326 1.02 -26.41 -2.12
N LEU A 327 -0.27 -26.11 -2.06
CA LEU A 327 -1.17 -25.89 -3.18
C LEU A 327 -1.61 -24.43 -3.15
N GLN A 328 -1.56 -23.76 -4.31
CA GLN A 328 -2.02 -22.39 -4.46
C GLN A 328 -3.06 -22.31 -5.59
N GLN A 329 -4.19 -21.66 -5.32
CA GLN A 329 -5.19 -21.31 -6.31
C GLN A 329 -5.11 -19.81 -6.60
N ASP A 330 -4.96 -19.45 -7.88
CA ASP A 330 -4.97 -18.07 -8.32
C ASP A 330 -6.36 -17.65 -8.81
N PHE A 331 -6.67 -16.37 -8.68
CA PHE A 331 -7.85 -15.71 -9.20
C PHE A 331 -7.39 -14.45 -9.93
N LEU A 332 -7.58 -14.37 -11.25
CA LEU A 332 -7.12 -13.25 -12.05
C LEU A 332 -8.21 -12.18 -12.16
N GLY A 333 -7.83 -10.92 -11.98
CA GLY A 333 -8.68 -9.77 -12.24
C GLY A 333 -8.85 -9.54 -13.73
N LEU A 334 -10.11 -9.57 -14.18
CA LEU A 334 -10.52 -9.31 -15.54
C LEU A 334 -11.23 -7.96 -15.61
N SER A 335 -10.85 -7.15 -16.60
CA SER A 335 -11.56 -5.91 -16.89
C SER A 335 -12.79 -6.21 -17.74
N GLY A 336 -13.89 -5.49 -17.47
CA GLY A 336 -15.07 -5.55 -18.31
C GLY A 336 -14.76 -5.05 -19.71
N THR A 337 -15.27 -5.72 -20.74
CA THR A 337 -15.03 -5.33 -22.13
C THR A 337 -16.13 -5.85 -23.04
N THR A 338 -16.29 -5.21 -24.20
CA THR A 338 -17.13 -5.67 -25.30
C THR A 338 -16.25 -6.16 -26.45
N GLY A 339 -16.68 -7.20 -27.15
CA GLY A 339 -15.89 -7.78 -28.25
C GLY A 339 -14.66 -8.57 -27.80
N THR A 340 -14.75 -9.31 -26.68
CA THR A 340 -13.66 -10.13 -26.11
C THR A 340 -12.96 -11.00 -27.17
N CYS A 341 -13.69 -11.56 -28.14
CA CYS A 341 -13.17 -12.44 -29.19
C CYS A 341 -13.00 -11.76 -30.56
N SER A 342 -12.96 -10.44 -30.63
CA SER A 342 -12.94 -9.70 -31.90
C SER A 342 -11.54 -9.37 -32.45
N GLY A 343 -10.47 -9.96 -31.89
CA GLY A 343 -9.13 -9.93 -32.51
C GLY A 343 -8.26 -8.69 -32.22
N GLY A 344 -8.51 -7.94 -31.15
CA GLY A 344 -7.71 -6.76 -30.77
C GLY A 344 -7.61 -6.48 -29.27
N ASN A 345 -8.05 -7.43 -28.44
CA ASN A 345 -8.11 -7.32 -26.98
C ASN A 345 -7.06 -8.24 -26.31
N GLU A 346 -6.95 -8.18 -24.97
CA GLU A 346 -6.04 -9.01 -24.15
C GLU A 346 -6.41 -10.51 -24.12
N TYR A 347 -7.37 -10.95 -24.96
CA TYR A 347 -7.96 -12.28 -24.93
C TYR A 347 -7.68 -13.08 -26.20
N THR A 348 -7.48 -14.38 -26.02
CA THR A 348 -7.43 -15.37 -27.09
C THR A 348 -8.60 -16.34 -26.92
N CYS A 349 -9.40 -16.54 -27.97
CA CYS A 349 -10.63 -17.32 -27.86
C CYS A 349 -10.51 -18.67 -28.56
N PHE A 350 -11.10 -19.69 -27.95
CA PHE A 350 -11.06 -21.07 -28.41
C PHE A 350 -12.44 -21.70 -28.34
N SER A 351 -12.71 -22.63 -29.26
CA SER A 351 -13.85 -23.55 -29.19
C SER A 351 -13.30 -24.95 -28.90
N GLY A 352 -13.30 -25.36 -27.64
CA GLY A 352 -12.49 -26.50 -27.22
C GLY A 352 -11.00 -26.18 -27.40
N ASP A 353 -10.30 -27.00 -28.18
CA ASP A 353 -8.88 -26.79 -28.50
C ASP A 353 -8.65 -25.98 -29.78
N ASP A 354 -9.71 -25.73 -30.57
CA ASP A 354 -9.62 -25.04 -31.84
C ASP A 354 -9.57 -23.52 -31.63
N TYR A 355 -8.55 -22.88 -32.18
CA TYR A 355 -8.42 -21.42 -32.15
C TYR A 355 -9.53 -20.76 -32.97
N TYR A 356 -10.24 -19.83 -32.36
CA TYR A 356 -11.29 -19.06 -33.01
C TYR A 356 -10.68 -17.84 -33.72
N GLU A 357 -10.53 -17.94 -35.04
CA GLU A 357 -9.90 -16.92 -35.89
C GLU A 357 -10.91 -15.90 -36.47
N ALA A 358 -12.20 -16.23 -36.48
CA ALA A 358 -13.23 -15.39 -37.09
C ALA A 358 -13.52 -14.12 -36.26
N ILE A 359 -14.02 -13.07 -36.92
CA ILE A 359 -14.48 -11.85 -36.24
C ILE A 359 -15.97 -12.03 -35.90
N PRO A 360 -16.38 -11.99 -34.62
CA PRO A 360 -17.78 -12.04 -34.23
C PRO A 360 -18.62 -10.90 -34.82
N TYR A 361 -19.94 -11.10 -34.90
CA TYR A 361 -20.90 -10.06 -35.23
C TYR A 361 -20.80 -8.90 -34.24
N ALA A 362 -20.31 -7.75 -34.71
CA ALA A 362 -19.89 -6.64 -33.86
C ALA A 362 -21.01 -5.97 -33.04
N LYS A 363 -22.29 -6.22 -33.36
CA LYS A 363 -23.43 -5.59 -32.67
C LYS A 363 -24.05 -6.45 -31.56
N SER A 364 -23.56 -7.67 -31.33
CA SER A 364 -24.03 -8.49 -30.21
C SER A 364 -23.06 -9.60 -29.81
N GLY A 365 -22.93 -9.84 -28.51
CA GLY A 365 -22.07 -10.89 -27.96
C GLY A 365 -20.64 -10.42 -27.74
N GLY A 366 -19.84 -11.25 -27.09
CA GLY A 366 -18.47 -10.88 -26.71
C GLY A 366 -18.37 -10.01 -25.46
N GLU A 367 -19.49 -9.80 -24.76
CA GLU A 367 -19.57 -9.02 -23.53
C GLU A 367 -18.98 -9.79 -22.35
N LEU A 368 -18.10 -9.11 -21.61
CA LEU A 368 -17.51 -9.60 -20.38
C LEU A 368 -17.72 -8.54 -19.31
N ALA A 369 -18.36 -8.92 -18.20
CA ALA A 369 -18.63 -8.01 -17.08
C ALA A 369 -17.35 -7.61 -16.29
N GLY A 370 -16.27 -8.38 -16.41
CA GLY A 370 -15.09 -8.26 -15.57
C GLY A 370 -15.26 -8.97 -14.22
N GLY A 371 -14.29 -8.79 -13.32
CA GLY A 371 -14.26 -9.39 -11.99
C GLY A 371 -13.17 -10.44 -11.81
N LEU A 372 -13.28 -11.27 -10.77
CA LEU A 372 -12.30 -12.32 -10.48
C LEU A 372 -12.69 -13.63 -11.18
N ALA A 373 -11.79 -14.15 -12.02
CA ALA A 373 -11.93 -15.47 -12.62
C ALA A 373 -10.96 -16.45 -11.98
N ALA A 374 -11.41 -17.67 -11.73
CA ALA A 374 -10.53 -18.76 -11.31
C ALA A 374 -9.46 -19.00 -12.38
N ALA A 375 -8.21 -18.92 -11.96
CA ALA A 375 -7.05 -18.95 -12.83
C ALA A 375 -6.23 -20.23 -12.60
N THR A 376 -4.94 -20.16 -12.86
CA THR A 376 -3.98 -21.24 -12.67
C THR A 376 -3.96 -21.79 -11.24
N THR A 377 -3.63 -23.07 -11.12
CA THR A 377 -3.39 -23.73 -9.84
C THR A 377 -1.92 -24.15 -9.77
N ARG A 378 -1.27 -24.03 -8.62
CA ARG A 378 0.15 -24.38 -8.44
C ARG A 378 0.34 -25.40 -7.35
N ILE A 379 1.22 -26.36 -7.59
CA ILE A 379 1.81 -27.18 -6.52
C ILE A 379 3.28 -26.80 -6.40
N PHE A 380 3.78 -26.61 -5.19
CA PHE A 380 5.16 -26.19 -4.99
C PHE A 380 5.80 -26.81 -3.75
N VAL A 381 7.11 -26.90 -3.80
CA VAL A 381 7.98 -27.06 -2.64
C VAL A 381 8.65 -25.72 -2.33
N GLY A 382 8.62 -25.32 -1.07
CA GLY A 382 9.30 -24.14 -0.55
C GLY A 382 10.41 -24.54 0.40
N TYR A 383 11.52 -23.82 0.35
CA TYR A 383 12.56 -23.86 1.36
C TYR A 383 12.73 -22.46 1.94
N GLU A 384 12.65 -22.33 3.25
CA GLU A 384 12.87 -21.07 3.97
C GLU A 384 13.90 -21.25 5.07
N ARG A 385 14.75 -20.25 5.25
CA ARG A 385 15.71 -20.19 6.34
C ARG A 385 15.33 -19.09 7.31
N VAL A 386 15.35 -19.40 8.61
CA VAL A 386 15.13 -18.45 9.71
C VAL A 386 16.38 -17.62 9.93
N PHE A 387 16.22 -16.30 9.96
CA PHE A 387 17.23 -15.31 10.30
C PHE A 387 16.75 -14.51 11.52
N GLY A 388 17.60 -14.42 12.54
CA GLY A 388 17.18 -13.85 13.83
C GLY A 388 16.05 -14.68 14.46
N LYS A 389 15.09 -14.00 15.10
CA LYS A 389 13.96 -14.65 15.79
C LYS A 389 12.68 -14.73 14.93
N ASN A 390 12.48 -13.78 14.01
CA ASN A 390 11.17 -13.54 13.37
C ASN A 390 11.21 -13.50 11.85
N PHE A 391 12.38 -13.52 11.22
CA PHE A 391 12.47 -13.36 9.77
C PHE A 391 12.77 -14.68 9.10
N THR A 392 12.14 -14.95 7.96
CA THR A 392 12.56 -16.01 7.06
C THR A 392 12.83 -15.48 5.66
N ALA A 393 13.79 -16.07 4.97
CA ALA A 393 14.00 -15.86 3.55
C ALA A 393 14.25 -17.19 2.85
N GLY A 394 13.75 -17.32 1.64
CA GLY A 394 13.65 -18.61 0.97
C GLY A 394 13.24 -18.57 -0.48
N LEU A 395 13.08 -19.76 -1.04
CA LEU A 395 12.69 -19.99 -2.42
C LEU A 395 11.47 -20.92 -2.47
N ARG A 396 10.60 -20.75 -3.46
CA ARG A 396 9.60 -21.75 -3.86
C ARG A 396 9.84 -22.17 -5.30
N ALA A 397 9.67 -23.45 -5.57
CA ALA A 397 9.72 -24.02 -6.91
C ALA A 397 8.52 -24.96 -7.09
N GLY A 398 7.87 -24.91 -8.24
CA GLY A 398 6.63 -25.65 -8.45
C GLY A 398 6.20 -25.77 -9.90
N PHE A 399 5.10 -26.50 -10.08
CA PHE A 399 4.43 -26.67 -11.36
C PHE A 399 3.09 -25.93 -11.36
N VAL A 400 2.75 -25.36 -12.51
CA VAL A 400 1.52 -24.60 -12.74
C VAL A 400 0.61 -25.38 -13.68
N PHE A 401 -0.66 -25.48 -13.33
CA PHE A 401 -1.70 -26.19 -14.08
C PHE A 401 -2.79 -25.21 -14.54
N ARG A 402 -3.65 -25.68 -15.46
CA ARG A 402 -4.79 -24.91 -16.00
C ARG A 402 -4.37 -23.67 -16.78
N GLY A 403 -3.23 -23.74 -17.46
CA GLY A 403 -2.80 -22.74 -18.43
C GLY A 403 -3.57 -22.79 -19.74
N GLY A 404 -3.59 -21.69 -20.47
CA GLY A 404 -4.36 -21.58 -21.72
C GLY A 404 -3.67 -22.22 -22.93
N PRO A 405 -4.45 -22.70 -23.91
CA PRO A 405 -3.91 -23.29 -25.15
C PRO A 405 -3.11 -22.28 -25.97
N GLN A 406 -2.19 -22.76 -26.80
CA GLN A 406 -1.34 -21.90 -27.63
C GLN A 406 -2.12 -21.41 -28.85
N ALA A 407 -2.24 -20.09 -29.01
CA ALA A 407 -2.78 -19.50 -30.24
C ALA A 407 -1.72 -19.59 -31.37
N PRO A 408 -2.13 -19.66 -32.65
CA PRO A 408 -1.22 -19.64 -33.79
C PRO A 408 -0.24 -18.46 -33.72
N GLY A 409 1.07 -18.73 -33.79
CA GLY A 409 2.11 -17.70 -33.69
C GLY A 409 2.29 -17.07 -32.30
N GLY A 410 1.49 -17.44 -31.30
CA GLY A 410 1.57 -16.96 -29.92
C GLY A 410 2.50 -17.80 -29.04
N ALA A 411 2.81 -17.28 -27.85
CA ALA A 411 3.59 -18.00 -26.85
C ALA A 411 2.78 -19.16 -26.23
N ALA A 412 3.46 -20.29 -26.04
CA ALA A 412 2.93 -21.41 -25.27
C ALA A 412 2.88 -21.06 -23.77
N PHE A 413 1.97 -21.70 -23.05
CA PHE A 413 1.89 -21.60 -21.60
C PHE A 413 3.17 -22.15 -20.93
N VAL A 414 3.64 -21.44 -19.90
CA VAL A 414 4.85 -21.80 -19.15
C VAL A 414 4.46 -22.46 -17.81
N PRO A 415 4.58 -23.79 -17.67
CA PRO A 415 4.04 -24.53 -16.52
C PRO A 415 4.98 -24.58 -15.31
N ILE A 416 5.81 -23.55 -15.10
CA ILE A 416 6.78 -23.49 -14.01
C ILE A 416 6.50 -22.32 -13.07
N HIS A 417 6.78 -22.53 -11.79
CA HIS A 417 6.78 -21.50 -10.75
C HIS A 417 8.14 -21.49 -10.08
N ALA A 418 8.75 -20.31 -10.01
CA ALA A 418 9.95 -20.04 -9.24
C ALA A 418 9.77 -18.71 -8.50
N GLU A 419 10.01 -18.68 -7.19
CA GLU A 419 9.76 -17.50 -6.37
C GLU A 419 10.87 -17.35 -5.34
N ALA A 420 11.41 -16.14 -5.20
CA ALA A 420 12.14 -15.75 -4.00
C ALA A 420 11.17 -15.04 -3.06
N ARG A 421 11.22 -15.39 -1.77
CA ARG A 421 10.32 -14.83 -0.76
C ARG A 421 11.00 -14.55 0.56
N ALA A 422 10.48 -13.53 1.23
CA ALA A 422 10.77 -13.18 2.60
C ALA A 422 9.47 -13.20 3.40
N ALA A 423 9.54 -13.55 4.68
CA ALA A 423 8.42 -13.42 5.59
C ALA A 423 8.87 -12.91 6.96
N TYR A 424 7.99 -12.14 7.59
CA TYR A 424 8.10 -11.73 8.98
C TYR A 424 7.00 -12.42 9.79
N TRP A 425 7.41 -13.15 10.82
CA TRP A 425 6.57 -13.94 11.71
C TRP A 425 6.37 -13.18 13.01
N PHE A 426 5.12 -12.97 13.44
CA PHE A 426 4.82 -12.22 14.67
C PHE A 426 4.97 -13.11 15.91
N GLY A 427 5.40 -12.51 17.04
CA GLY A 427 5.57 -13.16 18.35
C GLY A 427 7.01 -13.11 18.86
N ALA A 428 7.24 -13.42 20.15
CA ALA A 428 8.57 -13.32 20.78
C ALA A 428 9.53 -14.45 20.36
N ASP A 429 9.01 -15.67 20.17
CA ASP A 429 9.73 -16.83 19.64
C ASP A 429 8.78 -17.68 18.78
N PRO A 430 8.48 -17.25 17.54
CA PRO A 430 7.49 -17.90 16.70
C PRO A 430 7.88 -19.32 16.30
N PHE A 431 9.15 -19.71 16.43
CA PHE A 431 9.62 -21.05 16.04
C PHE A 431 9.91 -21.97 17.23
N GLY A 432 9.96 -21.45 18.45
CA GLY A 432 10.26 -22.23 19.66
C GLY A 432 9.08 -22.99 20.26
N SER A 433 7.84 -22.60 19.97
CA SER A 433 6.64 -23.18 20.60
C SER A 433 5.58 -23.63 19.59
N ALA A 434 4.75 -24.61 19.99
CA ALA A 434 3.55 -24.97 19.25
C ALA A 434 2.49 -23.85 19.40
N GLY A 435 1.60 -23.73 18.41
CA GLY A 435 0.51 -22.75 18.44
C GLY A 435 0.35 -21.93 17.15
N PHE A 436 -0.44 -20.88 17.24
CA PHE A 436 -0.77 -20.02 16.10
C PHE A 436 0.36 -19.03 15.81
N ARG A 437 0.80 -18.99 14.54
CA ARG A 437 1.95 -18.20 14.06
C ARG A 437 1.52 -17.35 12.87
N PRO A 438 1.06 -16.12 13.10
CA PRO A 438 0.75 -15.21 12.00
C PRO A 438 2.03 -14.71 11.35
N PHE A 439 1.97 -14.42 10.06
CA PHE A 439 3.09 -13.86 9.29
C PHE A 439 2.60 -12.96 8.15
N VAL A 440 3.49 -12.05 7.73
CA VAL A 440 3.37 -11.31 6.46
C VAL A 440 4.51 -11.73 5.53
N THR A 441 4.27 -11.68 4.22
CA THR A 441 5.24 -12.10 3.21
C THR A 441 5.32 -11.12 2.05
N LEU A 442 6.53 -11.03 1.49
CA LEU A 442 6.83 -10.36 0.24
C LEU A 442 7.65 -11.32 -0.61
N GLY A 443 7.33 -11.43 -1.90
CA GLY A 443 8.05 -12.28 -2.82
C GLY A 443 7.96 -11.81 -4.26
N GLY A 444 8.76 -12.42 -5.12
CA GLY A 444 8.75 -12.17 -6.54
C GLY A 444 9.49 -13.25 -7.29
N GLY A 445 9.17 -13.39 -8.58
CA GLY A 445 9.80 -14.43 -9.39
C GLY A 445 9.12 -14.64 -10.72
N LEU A 446 9.13 -15.90 -11.15
CA LEU A 446 8.69 -16.35 -12.46
C LEU A 446 7.50 -17.30 -12.34
N ALA A 447 6.35 -16.90 -12.86
CA ALA A 447 5.19 -17.75 -13.04
C ALA A 447 4.20 -17.07 -13.99
N GLN A 448 3.52 -17.86 -14.83
CA GLN A 448 2.38 -17.38 -15.60
C GLN A 448 1.08 -17.51 -14.78
N VAL A 449 0.14 -16.60 -14.98
CA VAL A 449 -1.25 -16.71 -14.50
C VAL A 449 -2.19 -16.55 -15.67
N ASP A 450 -2.91 -17.62 -16.00
CA ASP A 450 -3.90 -17.62 -17.06
C ASP A 450 -5.28 -17.85 -16.46
N ALA A 451 -6.29 -17.15 -16.97
CA ALA A 451 -7.69 -17.38 -16.64
C ALA A 451 -8.52 -17.54 -17.90
N SER A 452 -9.55 -18.38 -17.81
CA SER A 452 -10.52 -18.62 -18.88
C SER A 452 -11.92 -18.27 -18.42
N VAL A 453 -12.67 -17.61 -19.29
CA VAL A 453 -14.08 -17.29 -19.09
C VAL A 453 -14.89 -17.67 -20.31
N LYS A 454 -16.09 -18.19 -20.10
CA LYS A 454 -17.00 -18.52 -21.19
C LYS A 454 -17.66 -17.24 -21.69
N VAL A 455 -17.56 -17.00 -22.99
CA VAL A 455 -18.13 -15.84 -23.65
C VAL A 455 -19.02 -16.32 -24.79
N THR A 456 -20.22 -15.75 -24.89
CA THR A 456 -21.14 -16.04 -25.99
C THR A 456 -20.93 -15.03 -27.11
N VAL A 457 -20.78 -15.52 -28.34
CA VAL A 457 -20.68 -14.72 -29.56
C VAL A 457 -21.64 -15.24 -30.62
N TYR A 458 -21.86 -14.42 -31.65
CA TYR A 458 -22.55 -14.81 -32.88
C TYR A 458 -21.62 -14.56 -34.06
N ASN A 459 -21.59 -15.46 -35.04
CA ASN A 459 -20.71 -15.27 -36.21
C ASN A 459 -21.32 -14.29 -37.21
N THR A 460 -22.65 -14.31 -37.34
CA THR A 460 -23.39 -13.48 -38.31
C THR A 460 -24.61 -12.82 -37.68
N GLU A 461 -25.17 -11.83 -38.37
CA GLU A 461 -26.44 -11.20 -37.99
C GLU A 461 -27.60 -12.21 -38.01
N GLN A 462 -27.59 -13.14 -38.97
CA GLN A 462 -28.60 -14.22 -39.03
C GLN A 462 -28.49 -15.14 -37.81
N ASP A 463 -27.28 -15.49 -37.39
CA ASP A 463 -27.08 -16.29 -36.17
C ASP A 463 -27.60 -15.54 -34.94
N PHE A 464 -27.39 -14.22 -34.86
CA PHE A 464 -27.94 -13.40 -33.78
C PHE A 464 -29.48 -13.38 -33.79
N LEU A 465 -30.09 -13.12 -34.95
CA LEU A 465 -31.56 -13.08 -35.09
C LEU A 465 -32.22 -14.45 -34.83
N ALA A 466 -31.50 -15.54 -35.11
CA ALA A 466 -31.94 -16.91 -34.85
C ALA A 466 -31.52 -17.45 -33.46
N ASP A 467 -30.89 -16.62 -32.62
CA ASP A 467 -30.31 -16.99 -31.31
C ASP A 467 -29.36 -18.21 -31.36
N LYS A 468 -28.64 -18.36 -32.48
CA LYS A 468 -27.65 -19.43 -32.68
C LYS A 468 -26.32 -19.05 -32.04
N ARG A 469 -26.26 -19.25 -30.73
CA ARG A 469 -25.10 -18.91 -29.88
C ARG A 469 -23.89 -19.80 -30.15
N LEU A 470 -22.72 -19.18 -30.23
CA LEU A 470 -21.42 -19.85 -30.14
C LEU A 470 -20.78 -19.51 -28.79
N VAL A 471 -20.50 -20.52 -27.98
CA VAL A 471 -19.80 -20.33 -26.70
C VAL A 471 -18.33 -20.61 -26.89
N LEU A 472 -17.50 -19.62 -26.55
CA LEU A 472 -16.05 -19.69 -26.65
C LEU A 472 -15.42 -19.58 -25.26
N ASP A 473 -14.28 -20.24 -25.08
CA ASP A 473 -13.42 -20.04 -23.92
C ASP A 473 -12.44 -18.91 -24.24
N ALA A 474 -12.67 -17.74 -23.64
CA ALA A 474 -11.82 -16.57 -23.76
C ALA A 474 -10.72 -16.60 -22.69
N TRP A 475 -9.47 -16.75 -23.12
CA TRP A 475 -8.30 -16.84 -22.26
C TRP A 475 -7.57 -15.51 -22.16
N LYS A 476 -7.47 -14.99 -20.94
CA LYS A 476 -6.52 -13.92 -20.60
C LYS A 476 -5.24 -14.55 -20.07
N LYS A 477 -4.13 -14.26 -20.73
CA LYS A 477 -2.80 -14.72 -20.34
C LYS A 477 -2.02 -13.57 -19.72
N SER A 478 -1.62 -13.70 -18.46
CA SER A 478 -0.88 -12.66 -17.75
C SER A 478 0.54 -13.12 -17.43
N GLY A 479 1.46 -12.16 -17.52
CA GLY A 479 2.88 -12.34 -17.83
C GLY A 479 3.69 -13.21 -16.87
N LEU A 480 4.96 -13.41 -17.21
CA LEU A 480 5.81 -14.41 -16.55
C LEU A 480 6.52 -13.90 -15.32
N VAL A 481 6.72 -12.59 -15.17
CA VAL A 481 7.41 -11.99 -14.02
C VAL A 481 6.36 -11.44 -13.06
N PHE A 482 6.51 -11.68 -11.77
CA PHE A 482 5.58 -11.16 -10.77
C PHE A 482 6.26 -10.64 -9.51
N ILE A 483 5.56 -9.73 -8.82
CA ILE A 483 5.76 -9.43 -7.40
C ILE A 483 4.50 -9.80 -6.64
N ALA A 484 4.64 -10.22 -5.40
CA ALA A 484 3.54 -10.64 -4.54
C ALA A 484 3.75 -10.17 -3.11
N ALA A 485 2.68 -9.68 -2.48
CA ALA A 485 2.65 -9.34 -1.07
C ALA A 485 1.40 -9.91 -0.43
N GLY A 486 1.49 -10.31 0.83
CA GLY A 486 0.36 -10.90 1.52
C GLY A 486 0.64 -11.29 2.95
N GLY A 487 -0.23 -12.11 3.50
CA GLY A 487 -0.13 -12.58 4.87
C GLY A 487 -0.86 -13.89 5.06
N GLY A 488 -0.56 -14.53 6.18
CA GLY A 488 -1.08 -15.84 6.49
C GLY A 488 -0.86 -16.20 7.93
N ALA A 489 -1.19 -17.44 8.25
CA ALA A 489 -0.87 -18.02 9.53
C ALA A 489 -0.55 -19.50 9.38
N MET A 490 0.35 -19.98 10.23
CA MET A 490 0.61 -21.39 10.46
C MET A 490 0.01 -21.78 11.81
N TYR A 491 -0.62 -22.95 11.88
CA TYR A 491 -0.94 -23.58 13.16
C TYR A 491 0.09 -24.68 13.44
N ALA A 492 1.09 -24.38 14.27
CA ALA A 492 2.15 -25.30 14.59
C ALA A 492 1.67 -26.35 15.60
N ILE A 493 1.46 -27.57 15.12
CA ILE A 493 1.09 -28.74 15.94
C ILE A 493 2.23 -29.09 16.91
N ARG A 494 3.47 -28.91 16.44
CA ARG A 494 4.70 -28.96 17.24
C ARG A 494 5.59 -27.78 16.86
N PRO A 495 6.62 -27.42 17.65
CA PRO A 495 7.51 -26.31 17.32
C PRO A 495 8.11 -26.36 15.91
N ASN A 496 8.24 -27.56 15.33
CA ASN A 496 8.83 -27.77 14.03
C ASN A 496 7.86 -28.18 12.92
N THR A 497 6.53 -28.20 13.11
CA THR A 497 5.64 -28.64 12.02
C THR A 497 4.19 -28.22 12.17
N GLY A 498 3.50 -28.02 11.05
CA GLY A 498 2.07 -27.72 11.03
C GLY A 498 1.56 -27.21 9.68
N PRO A 499 0.23 -27.19 9.48
CA PRO A 499 -0.41 -26.58 8.33
C PRO A 499 -0.31 -25.05 8.36
N LEU A 500 -0.32 -24.44 7.17
CA LEU A 500 -0.39 -23.00 6.99
C LEU A 500 -1.35 -22.62 5.86
N ALA A 501 -1.91 -21.43 5.99
CA ALA A 501 -2.72 -20.79 4.97
C ALA A 501 -2.19 -19.37 4.72
N GLU A 502 -2.20 -18.93 3.46
CA GLU A 502 -1.65 -17.65 3.03
C GLU A 502 -2.51 -17.06 1.91
N VAL A 503 -2.80 -15.76 1.99
CA VAL A 503 -3.47 -15.00 0.92
C VAL A 503 -2.52 -13.92 0.43
N ARG A 504 -2.38 -13.79 -0.90
CA ARG A 504 -1.49 -12.78 -1.50
C ARG A 504 -2.13 -12.08 -2.68
N LEU A 505 -1.83 -10.79 -2.79
CA LEU A 505 -2.00 -10.02 -4.01
C LEU A 505 -0.75 -10.18 -4.87
N ILE A 506 -0.94 -10.47 -6.15
CA ILE A 506 0.12 -10.71 -7.14
C ILE A 506 -0.05 -9.68 -8.27
N GLN A 507 1.03 -8.97 -8.59
CA GLN A 507 1.12 -8.12 -9.77
C GLN A 507 2.04 -8.77 -10.80
N LEU A 508 1.52 -9.02 -12.00
CA LEU A 508 2.23 -9.62 -13.13
C LEU A 508 2.68 -8.52 -14.10
N PHE A 509 3.85 -8.74 -14.71
CA PHE A 509 4.51 -7.81 -15.64
C PHE A 509 4.75 -8.45 -17.01
N GLY A 510 4.82 -7.62 -18.06
CA GLY A 510 4.74 -8.05 -19.46
C GLY A 510 3.31 -7.91 -19.95
N ALA A 511 2.59 -9.02 -20.08
CA ALA A 511 1.13 -9.00 -20.15
C ALA A 511 0.57 -8.70 -18.76
N SER A 512 0.34 -7.43 -18.45
CA SER A 512 0.01 -7.00 -17.09
C SER A 512 -1.28 -7.65 -16.58
N GLY A 513 -1.32 -7.90 -15.28
CA GLY A 513 -2.49 -8.47 -14.63
C GLY A 513 -2.32 -8.45 -13.12
N THR A 514 -3.44 -8.35 -12.42
CA THR A 514 -3.48 -8.41 -10.96
C THR A 514 -4.24 -9.67 -10.58
N ALA A 515 -3.66 -10.48 -9.71
CA ALA A 515 -4.27 -11.71 -9.24
C ALA A 515 -4.32 -11.77 -7.71
N LEU A 516 -5.35 -12.42 -7.18
CA LEU A 516 -5.42 -12.85 -5.79
C LEU A 516 -5.05 -14.33 -5.73
N SER A 517 -4.24 -14.73 -4.77
CA SER A 517 -3.88 -16.13 -4.57
C SER A 517 -4.20 -16.59 -3.17
N ALA A 518 -4.76 -17.79 -3.07
CA ALA A 518 -4.99 -18.49 -1.81
C ALA A 518 -4.12 -19.75 -1.78
N THR A 519 -3.32 -19.89 -0.74
CA THR A 519 -2.36 -20.98 -0.57
C THR A 519 -2.71 -21.75 0.68
N PHE A 520 -2.69 -23.08 0.58
CA PHE A 520 -2.72 -23.99 1.72
C PHE A 520 -1.51 -24.92 1.63
N GLY A 521 -0.82 -25.11 2.73
CA GLY A 521 0.38 -25.94 2.75
C GLY A 521 0.66 -26.56 4.10
N TYR A 522 1.69 -27.39 4.12
CA TYR A 522 2.20 -28.03 5.32
C TYR A 522 3.70 -27.81 5.42
N SER A 523 4.17 -27.35 6.57
CA SER A 523 5.56 -26.97 6.79
C SER A 523 6.24 -27.81 7.86
N HIS A 524 7.54 -28.03 7.69
CA HIS A 524 8.39 -28.80 8.58
C HIS A 524 9.79 -28.18 8.73
N GLY A 525 10.22 -27.96 9.97
CA GLY A 525 11.51 -27.41 10.34
C GLY A 525 12.50 -28.48 10.84
N PHE A 526 13.79 -28.35 10.47
CA PHE A 526 14.86 -29.27 10.86
C PHE A 526 16.18 -28.58 11.24
#